data_AF-A0A259JSX4-F1
#
_entry.id   AF-A0A259JSX4-F1
#
_cell.length_a   1.000
_cell.length_b   1.000
_cell.length_c   1.000
_cell.angle_alpha   90.00
_cell.angle_beta   90.00
_cell.angle_gamma   90.00
#
_symmetry.space_group_name_H-M   'P 1'
#
loop_
_entity.id
_entity.type
_entity.pdbx_description
1 polymer ?
#
loop_
_entity_poly.entity_id
_entity_poly.type
_entity_poly.pdbx_seq_one_letter_code
_entity_poly.pdbx_strand_id
1 'polypeptide(L)' 'TCDPVDRLVQVPCIERNGIGATKAVAAASLALRGDGSHFMPLDNCIEAMRQTGEEMSTKFKETSLGGLAVNLPEC' A
#
# COMPACT_ATOMS: atom_id res chain seq x y z
N THR A 1 3.88 -3.88 -2.15
CA THR A 1 5.13 -3.68 -2.91
C THR A 1 5.52 -2.22 -2.87
N CYS A 2 6.82 -1.96 -2.86
CA CYS A 2 7.40 -0.62 -2.93
C CYS A 2 8.30 -0.57 -4.16
N ASP A 3 7.70 -0.28 -5.30
CA ASP A 3 8.36 -0.33 -6.60
C ASP A 3 7.93 0.91 -7.41
N PRO A 4 8.48 2.09 -7.08
CA PRO A 4 8.12 3.34 -7.73
C PRO A 4 8.90 3.52 -9.03
N VAL A 5 8.34 4.29 -9.96
CA VAL A 5 8.96 4.63 -11.24
C VAL A 5 10.29 5.32 -11.00
N ASP A 6 11.33 4.87 -11.71
CA ASP A 6 12.72 5.37 -11.66
C ASP A 6 13.30 5.48 -10.25
N ARG A 7 12.78 4.70 -9.29
CA ARG A 7 13.17 4.77 -7.87
C ARG A 7 12.84 6.11 -7.21
N LEU A 8 11.99 6.93 -7.82
CA LEU A 8 11.65 8.27 -7.36
C LEU A 8 10.41 8.24 -6.47
N VAL A 9 10.38 9.11 -5.45
CA VAL A 9 9.20 9.29 -4.58
C VAL A 9 8.17 10.20 -5.26
N GLN A 10 7.75 9.82 -6.47
CA GLN A 10 6.79 10.55 -7.29
C GLN A 10 5.63 9.62 -7.66
N VAL A 11 5.85 8.73 -8.63
CA VAL A 11 4.84 7.78 -9.09
C VAL A 11 5.20 6.37 -8.55
N PRO A 12 4.31 5.64 -7.86
CA PRO A 12 2.94 6.00 -7.50
C PRO A 12 2.78 6.65 -6.10
N CYS A 13 3.86 7.18 -5.55
CA CYS A 13 3.91 7.62 -4.15
C CYS A 13 2.93 8.77 -3.84
N ILE A 14 2.81 9.75 -4.75
CA ILE A 14 1.99 10.94 -4.56
C ILE A 14 0.50 10.56 -4.57
N GLU A 15 0.05 9.81 -5.58
CA GLU A 15 -1.35 9.38 -5.66
C GLU A 15 -1.71 8.39 -4.54
N ARG A 16 -0.77 7.53 -4.10
CA ARG A 16 -0.99 6.66 -2.94
C ARG A 16 -1.26 7.46 -1.67
N ASN A 17 -0.62 8.62 -1.47
CA ASN A 17 -0.91 9.49 -0.34
C ASN A 17 -2.31 10.09 -0.43
N GLY A 18 -2.71 10.62 -1.59
CA GLY A 18 -4.06 11.19 -1.79
C GLY A 18 -5.17 10.15 -1.59
N ILE A 19 -4.99 8.95 -2.17
CA ILE A 19 -5.91 7.82 -1.99
C ILE A 19 -5.92 7.35 -0.53
N GLY A 20 -4.76 7.32 0.13
CA GLY A 20 -4.61 6.96 1.55
C GLY A 20 -5.40 7.90 2.47
N ALA A 21 -5.29 9.21 2.27
CA ALA A 21 -6.04 10.20 3.03
C ALA A 21 -7.56 10.02 2.86
N THR A 22 -8.00 9.77 1.62
CA THR A 22 -9.42 9.50 1.32
C THR A 22 -9.92 8.23 2.01
N LYS A 23 -9.12 7.15 1.98
CA LYS A 23 -9.44 5.89 2.67
C LYS A 23 -9.51 6.06 4.19
N ALA A 24 -8.64 6.87 4.78
CA ALA A 24 -8.65 7.12 6.22
C ALA A 24 -9.96 7.80 6.66
N VAL A 25 -10.40 8.84 5.94
CA VAL A 25 -11.68 9.51 6.21
C VAL A 25 -12.87 8.56 6.03
N ALA A 26 -12.86 7.76 4.95
CA ALA A 26 -13.91 6.78 4.69
C ALA A 26 -13.98 5.69 5.78
N ALA A 27 -12.83 5.14 6.20
CA ALA A 27 -12.75 4.13 7.24
C ALA A 27 -13.22 4.67 8.60
N ALA A 28 -12.80 5.88 8.98
CA ALA A 28 -13.28 6.54 10.19
C ALA A 28 -14.80 6.77 10.15
N SER A 29 -15.32 7.21 9.00
CA SER A 29 -16.76 7.42 8.80
C SER A 29 -17.54 6.10 8.91
N LEU A 30 -17.02 5.00 8.36
CA LEU A 30 -17.62 3.68 8.47
C LEU A 30 -17.67 3.17 9.91
N ALA A 31 -16.57 3.36 10.66
CA ALA A 31 -16.50 2.97 12.06
C ALA A 31 -17.44 3.78 12.96
N LEU A 32 -17.53 5.10 12.76
CA LEU A 32 -18.36 6.00 13.57
C LEU A 32 -19.85 5.91 13.25
N ARG A 33 -20.21 5.62 12.00
CA ARG A 33 -21.61 5.55 11.54
C ARG A 33 -22.17 4.13 11.51
N GLY A 34 -21.32 3.12 11.64
CA GLY A 34 -21.70 1.72 11.75
C GLY A 34 -22.15 1.34 13.15
N ASP A 35 -22.62 0.10 13.29
CA ASP A 35 -23.03 -0.52 14.55
C ASP A 35 -21.91 -1.37 15.18
N GLY A 36 -20.70 -1.34 14.60
CA GLY A 36 -19.56 -2.13 15.02
C GLY A 36 -19.53 -3.57 14.47
N SER A 37 -20.53 -4.00 13.70
CA SER A 37 -20.54 -5.33 13.07
C SER A 37 -19.59 -5.44 11.87
N HIS A 38 -19.35 -4.33 11.17
CA HIS A 38 -18.40 -4.25 10.06
C HIS A 38 -16.96 -4.14 10.60
N PHE A 39 -16.48 -5.23 11.20
CA PHE A 39 -15.25 -5.27 11.98
C PHE A 39 -14.38 -6.46 11.59
N MET A 40 -13.07 -6.20 11.52
CA MET A 40 -12.04 -7.23 11.51
C MET A 40 -11.06 -6.95 12.64
N PRO A 41 -10.72 -7.94 13.49
CA PRO A 41 -9.71 -7.75 14.52
C PRO A 41 -8.41 -7.19 13.94
N LEU A 42 -7.87 -6.16 14.61
CA LEU A 42 -6.64 -5.50 14.15
C LEU A 42 -5.47 -6.48 14.07
N ASP A 43 -5.37 -7.41 15.02
CA ASP A 43 -4.31 -8.42 15.04
C ASP A 43 -4.33 -9.31 13.79
N ASN A 44 -5.52 -9.66 13.28
CA ASN A 44 -5.65 -10.43 12.03
C ASN A 44 -5.17 -9.61 10.82
N CYS A 45 -5.47 -8.31 10.79
CA CYS A 45 -4.97 -7.40 9.75
C CYS A 45 -3.44 -7.26 9.79
N ILE A 46 -2.86 -7.17 10.99
CA ILE A 46 -1.41 -7.07 11.19
C ILE A 46 -0.73 -8.37 10.75
N GLU A 47 -1.29 -9.52 11.13
CA GLU A 47 -0.75 -10.82 10.74
C GLU A 47 -0.82 -11.02 9.21
N ALA A 48 -1.94 -10.66 8.58
CA ALA A 48 -2.05 -10.68 7.12
C ALA A 48 -1.03 -9.74 6.45
N MET A 49 -0.81 -8.54 7.00
CA MET A 49 0.22 -7.62 6.51
C MET A 49 1.63 -8.22 6.62
N ARG A 50 1.94 -8.88 7.74
CA ARG A 50 3.23 -9.55 7.98
C ARG A 50 3.46 -10.69 6.99
N GLN A 51 2.51 -11.61 6.87
CA GLN A 51 2.57 -12.74 5.94
C GLN A 51 2.73 -12.26 4.49
N THR A 52 1.93 -11.27 4.08
CA THR A 52 2.06 -10.66 2.74
C THR A 52 3.45 -10.05 2.54
N GLY A 53 4.00 -9.40 3.56
CA GLY A 53 5.35 -8.83 3.52
C GLY A 53 6.45 -9.89 3.43
N GLU A 54 6.27 -11.04 4.06
CA GLU A 54 7.20 -12.19 3.99
C GLU A 54 7.19 -12.83 2.60
N GLU A 55 6.00 -13.10 2.08
CA GLU A 55 5.77 -13.74 0.76
C GLU A 55 6.12 -12.83 -0.43
N MET A 56 6.17 -11.51 -0.22
CA MET A 56 6.53 -10.57 -1.28
C MET A 56 7.91 -10.90 -1.86
N SER A 57 8.06 -10.87 -3.19
CA SER A 57 9.38 -11.06 -3.81
C SER A 57 10.33 -9.94 -3.37
N THR A 58 11.58 -10.29 -3.06
CA THR A 58 12.65 -9.32 -2.75
C THR A 58 12.78 -8.23 -3.81
N LYS A 59 12.48 -8.54 -5.08
CA LYS A 59 12.48 -7.59 -6.19
C LYS A 59 11.50 -6.41 -6.02
N PHE A 60 10.46 -6.57 -5.21
CA PHE A 60 9.37 -5.61 -5.03
C PHE A 60 9.23 -5.09 -3.59
N LYS A 61 10.12 -5.52 -2.67
CA LYS A 61 10.14 -5.02 -1.28
C LYS A 61 10.83 -3.66 -1.18
N GLU A 62 11.84 -3.43 -2.00
CA GLU A 62 12.63 -2.19 -2.03
C GLU A 62 12.54 -1.51 -3.40
N THR A 63 12.75 -0.20 -3.40
CA THR A 63 12.53 0.74 -4.50
C THR A 63 13.46 0.57 -5.70
N SER A 64 14.00 -0.61 -6.02
CA SER A 64 15.20 -0.64 -6.89
C SER A 64 15.52 -1.89 -7.70
N LEU A 65 14.83 -3.02 -7.52
CA LEU A 65 15.27 -4.31 -8.08
C LEU A 65 14.39 -4.91 -9.19
N GLY A 66 13.24 -4.31 -9.53
CA GLY A 66 12.33 -4.89 -10.53
C GLY A 66 11.15 -4.00 -10.90
N GLY A 67 10.22 -4.54 -11.70
CA GLY A 67 8.93 -3.92 -12.03
C GLY A 67 8.99 -2.49 -12.58
N LEU A 68 8.23 -1.56 -12.00
CA LEU A 68 8.09 -0.19 -12.48
C LEU A 68 9.38 0.62 -12.34
N ALA A 69 10.22 0.33 -11.34
CA ALA A 69 11.46 1.05 -11.09
C ALA A 69 12.53 0.89 -12.19
N VAL A 70 12.40 -0.14 -13.05
CA VAL A 70 13.40 -0.47 -14.07
C VAL A 70 12.83 -0.70 -15.47
N ASN A 71 11.50 -0.78 -15.63
CA ASN A 71 10.85 -1.08 -16.91
C ASN A 71 10.17 0.13 -17.57
N LEU A 72 10.38 1.36 -17.08
CA LEU A 72 9.91 2.56 -17.78
C LEU A 72 10.97 2.95 -18.83
N PRO A 73 10.63 3.00 -20.14
CA PRO A 73 11.58 3.47 -21.13
C PRO A 73 11.81 4.99 -20.98
N GLU A 74 13.08 5.40 -20.86
CA GLU A 74 13.50 6.80 -21.03
C GLU A 74 13.44 7.15 -22.52
N CYS A 75 12.24 7.37 -23.06
CA CYS A 75 12.08 7.93 -24.40
C CYS A 75 10.97 8.98 -24.44
#